data_AF-A0A7X0RW37-F1
#
_entry.id   AF-A0A7X0RW37-F1
#
_cell.length_a   1.000
_cell.length_b   1.000
_cell.length_c   1.000
_cell.angle_alpha   90.00
_cell.angle_beta   90.00
_cell.angle_gamma   90.00
#
_symmetry.space_group_name_H-M   'P 1'
#
loop_
_entity.id
_entity.type
_entity.pdbx_description
1 polymer ?
#
loop_
_entity_poly.entity_id
_entity_poly.type
_entity_poly.pdbx_seq_one_letter_code
_entity_poly.pdbx_strand_id
1 'polypeptide(L)'
;MELLADDFVKVYESADPTRISCYSPGLARLPSGRLVATLDLGGPGVEKGYGKVFTSDDRGATWTFRTDFPYVHARPFVAGKFLYVLGHDGDLTIMRSEDEGDNWSVPVRLTSGEEWHQAPCNVHYAKESVYLVMEKRLHRRVEGWPVGELAPVLMRGRTDSDLTAAANWSFASELAFCDAVPAEKLDYFGVPFYHADSQRYIDIAPNRGCAPAGWLETNVVQFVDQNHEWYDPDGRTFHLWMRAHTGGSGYAAIAKVTEDRNGAMTTLLETVPSGKRVVFVPCPGGQMKFHILYDERTRLYWLISTQATDSMTRADRLPPDRYNLPNNERTRLQLHFSTNCFDWCFAGLVAAGSTAKQSRHYAAMAIDGEDLHILSRSGDERAFSAHNGNFISFHTVKRFRELVY
;
A
#
# COMPACT_ATOMS: atom_id res chain seq x y z
N MET A 1 4.97 -24.00 13.06
CA MET A 1 5.15 -23.51 11.68
C MET A 1 6.38 -22.63 11.69
N GLU A 2 7.36 -22.96 10.85
CA GLU A 2 8.56 -22.14 10.69
C GLU A 2 8.21 -20.84 9.95
N LEU A 3 8.81 -19.73 10.36
CA LEU A 3 8.63 -18.43 9.72
C LEU A 3 9.58 -18.32 8.53
N LEU A 4 9.10 -17.80 7.40
CA LEU A 4 9.84 -17.79 6.14
C LEU A 4 11.06 -16.84 6.15
N ALA A 5 11.01 -15.76 6.94
CA ALA A 5 12.06 -14.75 7.01
C ALA A 5 11.96 -13.90 8.30
N ASP A 6 12.01 -14.53 9.47
CA ASP A 6 11.91 -13.79 10.75
C ASP A 6 13.19 -13.01 11.10
N ASP A 7 14.34 -13.45 10.58
CA ASP A 7 15.58 -12.68 10.62
C ASP A 7 15.44 -11.41 9.78
N PHE A 8 15.97 -10.29 10.26
CA PHE A 8 15.91 -9.02 9.56
C PHE A 8 17.11 -8.10 9.80
N VAL A 9 17.29 -7.18 8.86
CA VAL A 9 18.16 -6.00 8.99
C VAL A 9 17.30 -4.78 9.27
N LYS A 10 17.69 -3.93 10.23
CA LYS A 10 17.01 -2.64 10.43
C LYS A 10 17.55 -1.62 9.42
N VAL A 11 16.72 -1.20 8.47
CA VAL A 11 17.08 -0.15 7.51
C VAL A 11 17.20 1.20 8.22
N TYR A 12 16.29 1.44 9.18
CA TYR A 12 16.29 2.61 10.02
C TYR A 12 15.67 2.27 11.38
N GLU A 13 16.18 2.91 12.42
CA GLU A 13 15.67 2.79 13.78
C GLU A 13 15.59 4.18 14.41
N SER A 14 14.46 4.45 15.05
CA SER A 14 14.21 5.69 15.76
C SER A 14 15.12 5.82 16.98
N ALA A 15 15.79 6.97 17.09
CA ALA A 15 16.57 7.33 18.27
C ALA A 15 15.69 7.65 19.50
N ASP A 16 14.43 8.01 19.28
CA ASP A 16 13.43 8.23 20.34
C ASP A 16 12.11 7.51 19.98
N PRO A 17 12.00 6.20 20.28
CA PRO A 17 10.82 5.39 19.98
C PRO A 17 9.50 5.92 20.56
N THR A 18 9.54 6.80 21.57
CA THR A 18 8.34 7.34 22.22
C THR A 18 7.80 8.59 21.54
N ARG A 19 8.64 9.30 20.79
CA ARG A 19 8.29 10.58 20.13
C ARG A 19 8.45 10.57 18.63
N ILE A 20 9.21 9.62 18.10
CA ILE A 20 9.51 9.48 16.67
C ILE A 20 9.18 8.05 16.27
N SER A 21 8.21 7.91 15.39
CA SER A 21 7.79 6.63 14.82
C SER A 21 8.15 6.56 13.33
N CYS A 22 8.39 5.35 12.86
CA CYS A 22 8.85 5.08 11.49
C CYS A 22 7.65 4.65 10.64
N TYR A 23 7.43 5.40 9.57
CA TYR A 23 6.32 5.29 8.65
C TYR A 23 6.81 5.07 7.20
N SER A 24 5.89 5.21 6.26
CA SER A 24 5.45 4.16 5.35
C SER A 24 6.55 3.65 4.41
N PRO A 25 7.02 2.40 4.56
CA PRO A 25 8.13 1.90 3.75
C PRO A 25 7.73 1.69 2.30
N GLY A 26 8.59 2.11 1.37
CA GLY A 26 8.56 1.78 -0.05
C GLY A 26 9.85 1.08 -0.46
N LEU A 27 9.78 0.16 -1.41
CA LEU A 27 10.93 -0.64 -1.86
C LEU A 27 10.92 -0.77 -3.39
N ALA A 28 12.07 -0.56 -4.02
CA ALA A 28 12.29 -0.86 -5.43
C ALA A 28 13.64 -1.56 -5.63
N ARG A 29 13.71 -2.45 -6.62
CA ARG A 29 14.95 -3.02 -7.14
C ARG A 29 15.26 -2.38 -8.49
N LEU A 30 16.43 -1.77 -8.63
CA LEU A 30 16.89 -1.18 -9.88
C LEU A 30 17.37 -2.26 -10.86
N PRO A 31 17.49 -1.94 -12.17
CA PRO A 31 18.07 -2.86 -13.16
C PRO A 31 19.45 -3.39 -12.76
N SER A 32 20.31 -2.53 -12.17
CA SER A 32 21.64 -2.90 -11.66
C SER A 32 21.63 -3.93 -10.53
N GLY A 33 20.47 -4.16 -9.89
CA GLY A 33 20.33 -4.98 -8.70
C GLY A 33 20.40 -4.19 -7.38
N ARG A 34 20.78 -2.90 -7.44
CA ARG A 34 20.70 -2.01 -6.27
C ARG A 34 19.27 -1.94 -5.75
N LEU A 35 19.10 -2.03 -4.44
CA LEU A 35 17.82 -1.82 -3.75
C LEU A 35 17.71 -0.37 -3.31
N VAL A 36 16.51 0.18 -3.39
CA VAL A 36 16.17 1.54 -2.93
C VAL A 36 15.00 1.44 -1.96
N ALA A 37 15.18 1.97 -0.76
CA ALA A 37 14.15 2.06 0.25
C ALA A 37 13.77 3.51 0.50
N THR A 38 12.48 3.75 0.70
CA THR A 38 11.95 4.99 1.25
C THR A 38 11.23 4.71 2.55
N LEU A 39 11.19 5.70 3.44
CA LEU A 39 10.35 5.71 4.62
C LEU A 39 10.05 7.16 5.00
N ASP A 40 9.12 7.37 5.92
CA ASP A 40 8.88 8.69 6.52
C ASP A 40 8.85 8.65 8.04
N LEU A 41 9.11 9.77 8.72
CA LEU A 41 9.08 9.89 10.18
C LEU A 41 7.88 10.71 10.63
N GLY A 42 7.27 10.32 11.74
CA GLY A 42 6.16 11.07 12.32
C GLY A 42 6.19 11.07 13.84
N GLY A 43 5.41 11.98 14.44
CA GLY A 43 5.29 12.14 15.89
C GLY A 43 5.87 13.47 16.39
N PRO A 44 5.65 13.79 17.68
CA PRO A 44 5.99 15.09 18.26
C PRO A 44 7.50 15.35 18.43
N GLY A 45 8.35 14.38 18.08
CA GLY A 45 9.81 14.54 18.06
C GLY A 45 10.41 14.86 16.69
N VAL A 46 9.60 15.01 15.65
CA VAL A 46 10.10 15.25 14.28
C VAL A 46 10.14 16.76 13.98
N GLU A 47 11.33 17.32 13.79
CA GLU A 47 11.52 18.79 13.69
C GLU A 47 11.50 19.34 12.25
N LYS A 48 11.79 18.54 11.21
CA LYS A 48 11.67 18.82 9.74
C LYS A 48 12.18 17.62 8.92
N GLY A 49 11.77 17.48 7.65
CA GLY A 49 12.30 16.44 6.74
C GLY A 49 11.90 15.03 7.17
N TYR A 50 10.65 14.66 6.94
CA TYR A 50 10.12 13.39 7.41
C TYR A 50 10.50 12.23 6.48
N GLY A 51 10.55 12.45 5.17
CA GLY A 51 10.91 11.41 4.20
C GLY A 51 12.41 11.13 4.13
N LYS A 52 12.79 9.87 3.94
CA LYS A 52 14.19 9.41 3.84
C LYS A 52 14.38 8.43 2.69
N VAL A 53 15.55 8.47 2.04
CA VAL A 53 16.00 7.50 1.04
C VAL A 53 17.21 6.72 1.54
N PHE A 54 17.21 5.40 1.32
CA PHE A 54 18.35 4.51 1.54
C PHE A 54 18.59 3.64 0.32
N THR A 55 19.84 3.22 0.11
CA THR A 55 20.20 2.24 -0.93
C THR A 55 21.00 1.08 -0.36
N SER A 56 20.91 -0.09 -1.00
CA SER A 56 21.75 -1.25 -0.70
C SER A 56 22.29 -1.87 -1.99
N ASP A 57 23.60 -2.13 -2.01
CA ASP A 57 24.34 -2.75 -3.11
C ASP A 57 24.73 -4.21 -2.81
N ASP A 58 24.37 -4.73 -1.64
CA ASP A 58 24.71 -6.05 -1.12
C ASP A 58 23.46 -6.88 -0.78
N ARG A 59 22.40 -6.68 -1.58
CA ARG A 59 21.12 -7.41 -1.48
C ARG A 59 20.42 -7.23 -0.12
N GLY A 60 20.57 -6.05 0.48
CA GLY A 60 19.90 -5.63 1.70
C GLY A 60 20.63 -5.97 3.00
N ALA A 61 21.87 -6.47 2.93
CA ALA A 61 22.68 -6.76 4.11
C ALA A 61 23.12 -5.47 4.82
N THR A 62 23.45 -4.41 4.07
CA THR A 62 23.74 -3.08 4.59
C THR A 62 22.99 -2.00 3.79
N TRP A 63 22.70 -0.88 4.47
CA TRP A 63 21.92 0.22 3.91
C TRP A 63 22.65 1.55 4.10
N THR A 64 22.77 2.32 3.02
CA THR A 64 23.39 3.64 3.00
C THR A 64 22.30 4.70 2.93
N PHE A 65 22.26 5.61 3.91
CA PHE A 65 21.41 6.81 3.85
C PHE A 65 21.86 7.72 2.70
N ARG A 66 20.89 8.25 1.93
CA ARG A 66 21.17 9.11 0.76
C ARG A 66 20.71 10.54 0.95
N THR A 67 19.45 10.73 1.30
CA THR A 67 18.89 12.08 1.43
C THR A 67 17.60 12.08 2.26
N ASP A 68 17.29 13.25 2.80
CA ASP A 68 15.99 13.59 3.37
C ASP A 68 15.14 14.34 2.32
N PHE A 69 13.81 14.23 2.42
CA PHE A 69 12.87 14.98 1.59
C PHE A 69 11.62 15.41 2.38
N PRO A 70 10.95 16.51 1.96
CA PRO A 70 9.93 17.18 2.78
C PRO A 70 8.49 16.69 2.51
N TYR A 71 8.30 15.43 2.14
CA TYR A 71 6.98 14.84 1.81
C TYR A 71 6.88 13.37 2.27
N VAL A 72 5.65 12.85 2.37
CA VAL A 72 5.31 11.61 3.12
C VAL A 72 4.85 10.55 2.13
N HIS A 73 4.78 9.30 2.62
CA HIS A 73 4.13 8.20 1.94
C HIS A 73 4.75 7.93 0.55
N ALA A 74 6.03 8.26 0.42
CA ALA A 74 6.69 8.28 -0.87
C ALA A 74 7.15 6.88 -1.25
N ARG A 75 7.00 6.53 -2.53
CA ARG A 75 7.47 5.25 -3.08
C ARG A 75 8.59 5.47 -4.10
N PRO A 76 9.64 4.64 -4.09
CA PRO A 76 10.65 4.65 -5.14
C PRO A 76 10.17 3.82 -6.35
N PHE A 77 10.49 4.27 -7.56
CA PHE A 77 10.26 3.49 -8.78
C PHE A 77 11.18 3.95 -9.92
N VAL A 78 11.34 3.12 -10.93
CA VAL A 78 12.17 3.43 -12.10
C VAL A 78 11.27 3.77 -13.27
N ALA A 79 11.61 4.79 -14.05
CA ALA A 79 11.02 5.00 -15.36
C ALA A 79 12.14 5.34 -16.35
N GLY A 80 12.37 4.42 -17.30
CA GLY A 80 13.49 4.50 -18.22
C GLY A 80 14.81 4.43 -17.47
N LYS A 81 15.65 5.46 -17.62
CA LYS A 81 16.96 5.55 -16.96
C LYS A 81 16.93 6.28 -15.61
N PHE A 82 15.78 6.80 -15.19
CA PHE A 82 15.67 7.61 -13.99
C PHE A 82 15.01 6.84 -12.86
N LEU A 83 15.53 7.05 -11.66
CA LEU A 83 14.89 6.66 -10.42
C LEU A 83 14.07 7.83 -9.90
N TYR A 84 12.84 7.58 -9.48
CA TYR A 84 11.93 8.59 -8.93
C TYR A 84 11.50 8.22 -7.53
N VAL A 85 11.22 9.24 -6.71
CA VAL A 85 10.53 9.11 -5.43
C VAL A 85 9.32 10.04 -5.45
N LEU A 86 8.12 9.47 -5.48
CA LEU A 86 6.84 10.21 -5.54
C LEU A 86 6.06 9.99 -4.25
N GLY A 87 5.60 11.08 -3.64
CA GLY A 87 4.71 11.10 -2.49
C GLY A 87 3.87 12.38 -2.47
N HIS A 88 3.54 12.89 -1.29
CA HIS A 88 2.75 14.13 -1.17
C HIS A 88 3.05 14.93 0.10
N ASP A 89 2.80 16.24 0.02
CA ASP A 89 2.73 17.18 1.14
C ASP A 89 1.51 18.09 0.90
N GLY A 90 0.32 17.49 1.00
CA GLY A 90 -0.90 18.03 0.40
C GLY A 90 -0.91 17.79 -1.11
N ASP A 91 -0.05 18.49 -1.85
CA ASP A 91 0.16 18.31 -3.29
C ASP A 91 1.08 17.13 -3.61
N LEU A 92 0.86 16.48 -4.76
CA LEU A 92 1.78 15.48 -5.28
C LEU A 92 3.16 16.10 -5.49
N THR A 93 4.17 15.43 -4.95
CA THR A 93 5.55 15.91 -4.99
C THR A 93 6.46 14.77 -5.40
N ILE A 94 7.38 15.05 -6.33
CA ILE A 94 8.31 14.08 -6.90
C ILE A 94 9.73 14.65 -6.96
N MET A 95 10.71 13.79 -6.80
CA MET A 95 12.10 14.06 -7.12
C MET A 95 12.70 12.89 -7.90
N ARG A 96 13.82 13.12 -8.60
CA ARG A 96 14.48 12.08 -9.39
C ARG A 96 15.97 11.98 -9.09
N SER A 97 16.55 10.84 -9.46
CA SER A 97 17.98 10.58 -9.50
C SER A 97 18.35 10.03 -10.87
N GLU A 98 19.52 10.45 -11.37
CA GLU A 98 20.10 10.01 -12.65
C GLU A 98 21.26 9.04 -12.48
N ASP A 99 21.63 8.75 -11.24
CA ASP A 99 22.80 7.95 -10.82
C ASP A 99 22.41 6.93 -9.75
N GLU A 100 21.28 6.27 -9.97
CA GLU A 100 20.81 5.15 -9.14
C GLU A 100 20.68 5.47 -7.64
N GLY A 101 20.30 6.71 -7.32
CA GLY A 101 19.99 7.18 -5.97
C GLY A 101 21.15 7.80 -5.22
N ASP A 102 22.33 7.98 -5.84
CA ASP A 102 23.48 8.64 -5.22
C ASP A 102 23.24 10.15 -5.05
N ASN A 103 22.67 10.83 -6.07
CA ASN A 103 22.29 12.23 -6.04
C ASN A 103 20.83 12.42 -6.46
N TRP A 104 20.19 13.47 -5.94
CA TRP A 104 18.76 13.74 -6.12
C TRP A 104 18.50 15.18 -6.56
N SER A 105 17.53 15.35 -7.45
CA SER A 105 17.01 16.66 -7.81
C SER A 105 16.29 17.31 -6.62
N VAL A 106 16.10 18.62 -6.70
CA VAL A 106 15.14 19.28 -5.80
C VAL A 106 13.73 18.68 -6.01
N PRO A 107 12.92 18.54 -4.95
CA PRO A 107 11.53 18.14 -5.08
C PRO A 107 10.71 19.14 -5.91
N VAL A 108 9.84 18.62 -6.77
CA VAL A 108 8.95 19.38 -7.64
C VAL A 108 7.50 18.97 -7.36
N ARG A 109 6.60 19.96 -7.26
CA ARG A 109 5.17 19.72 -7.15
C ARG A 109 4.57 19.42 -8.52
N LEU A 110 3.75 18.37 -8.60
CA LEU A 110 3.00 17.98 -9.79
C LEU A 110 1.58 18.56 -9.81
N THR A 111 1.05 18.93 -8.64
CA THR A 111 -0.28 19.50 -8.46
C THR A 111 -0.18 20.81 -7.66
N SER A 112 -1.30 21.55 -7.57
CA SER A 112 -1.35 22.81 -6.83
C SER A 112 -2.67 22.97 -6.07
N GLY A 113 -2.60 23.09 -4.75
CA GLY A 113 -3.75 23.33 -3.88
C GLY A 113 -4.66 22.11 -3.69
N GLU A 114 -4.15 20.92 -4.00
CA GLU A 114 -4.86 19.66 -3.84
C GLU A 114 -4.51 18.97 -2.51
N GLU A 115 -5.22 17.90 -2.19
CA GLU A 115 -4.99 17.10 -0.98
C GLU A 115 -4.94 15.62 -1.36
N TRP A 116 -3.76 15.06 -1.28
CA TRP A 116 -3.45 13.69 -1.66
C TRP A 116 -3.17 12.82 -0.44
N HIS A 117 -3.35 11.53 -0.63
CA HIS A 117 -3.14 10.46 0.32
C HIS A 117 -2.57 9.24 -0.42
N GLN A 118 -2.02 8.29 0.33
CA GLN A 118 -1.75 6.88 0.01
C GLN A 118 -0.34 6.46 0.41
N ALA A 119 -0.22 5.51 1.34
CA ALA A 119 1.05 4.83 1.65
C ALA A 119 1.61 4.06 0.43
N PRO A 120 2.92 3.79 0.33
CA PRO A 120 3.52 3.15 -0.85
C PRO A 120 2.89 1.80 -1.21
N CYS A 121 2.22 1.74 -2.35
CA CYS A 121 1.76 0.50 -2.97
C CYS A 121 2.57 0.21 -4.25
N ASN A 122 2.18 -0.83 -4.99
CA ASN A 122 2.91 -1.24 -6.17
C ASN A 122 2.96 -0.15 -7.28
N VAL A 123 3.87 -0.37 -8.22
CA VAL A 123 3.94 0.36 -9.49
C VAL A 123 3.82 -0.68 -10.59
N HIS A 124 2.87 -0.47 -11.49
CA HIS A 124 2.59 -1.36 -12.60
C HIS A 124 3.24 -0.83 -13.87
N TYR A 125 3.80 -1.73 -14.68
CA TYR A 125 4.48 -1.39 -15.92
C TYR A 125 3.75 -2.06 -17.07
N ALA A 126 3.29 -1.25 -18.01
CA ALA A 126 2.64 -1.73 -19.22
C ALA A 126 2.77 -0.68 -20.31
N LYS A 127 2.74 -1.08 -21.59
CA LYS A 127 2.62 -0.16 -22.72
C LYS A 127 3.60 1.03 -22.64
N GLU A 128 4.87 0.72 -22.36
CA GLU A 128 5.97 1.70 -22.24
C GLU A 128 5.73 2.80 -21.18
N SER A 129 4.86 2.55 -20.21
CA SER A 129 4.43 3.51 -19.20
C SER A 129 4.50 2.91 -17.81
N VAL A 130 4.70 3.78 -16.83
CA VAL A 130 4.42 3.49 -15.43
C VAL A 130 2.97 3.84 -15.14
N TYR A 131 2.33 2.97 -14.37
CA TYR A 131 0.98 3.15 -13.85
C TYR A 131 1.05 2.99 -12.33
N LEU A 132 0.66 4.04 -11.61
CA LEU A 132 0.58 4.01 -10.15
C LEU A 132 -0.64 4.81 -9.71
N VAL A 133 -1.08 4.59 -8.47
CA VAL A 133 -2.21 5.31 -7.89
C VAL A 133 -1.70 6.20 -6.77
N MET A 134 -2.32 7.37 -6.67
CA MET A 134 -2.41 8.19 -5.47
C MET A 134 -3.89 8.52 -5.23
N GLU A 135 -4.27 8.74 -3.99
CA GLU A 135 -5.66 8.97 -3.59
C GLU A 135 -5.91 10.46 -3.35
N LYS A 136 -6.85 11.06 -4.07
CA LYS A 136 -7.22 12.47 -3.90
C LYS A 136 -8.43 12.59 -2.98
N ARG A 137 -8.39 13.52 -2.04
CA ARG A 137 -9.54 13.85 -1.19
C ARG A 137 -10.41 14.90 -1.86
N LEU A 138 -11.68 14.58 -2.15
CA LEU A 138 -12.56 15.46 -2.92
C LEU A 138 -13.40 16.42 -2.07
N HIS A 139 -13.95 15.93 -0.94
CA HIS A 139 -15.15 16.54 -0.36
C HIS A 139 -14.95 17.29 0.95
N ARG A 140 -13.97 16.88 1.77
CA ARG A 140 -13.62 17.50 3.07
C ARG A 140 -14.81 17.62 4.05
N ARG A 141 -15.78 16.71 3.95
CA ARG A 141 -16.94 16.59 4.85
C ARG A 141 -16.64 15.69 6.04
N VAL A 142 -15.76 14.70 5.88
CA VAL A 142 -15.37 13.77 6.95
C VAL A 142 -14.37 14.42 7.90
N GLU A 143 -14.73 14.53 9.17
CA GLU A 143 -13.84 14.93 10.26
C GLU A 143 -12.93 13.77 10.67
N GLY A 144 -11.62 14.01 10.79
CA GLY A 144 -10.64 12.97 11.14
C GLY A 144 -10.09 12.23 9.92
N TRP A 145 -10.28 10.90 9.87
CA TRP A 145 -9.67 10.07 8.83
C TRP A 145 -10.59 9.92 7.59
N PRO A 146 -10.24 10.51 6.43
CA PRO A 146 -11.20 10.77 5.35
C PRO A 146 -11.36 9.62 4.35
N VAL A 147 -11.29 8.36 4.78
CA VAL A 147 -11.27 7.18 3.89
C VAL A 147 -12.52 7.03 3.01
N GLY A 148 -13.67 7.56 3.45
CA GLY A 148 -14.90 7.57 2.67
C GLY A 148 -14.91 8.59 1.52
N GLU A 149 -13.95 9.53 1.48
CA GLU A 149 -13.89 10.63 0.51
C GLU A 149 -12.75 10.49 -0.50
N LEU A 150 -11.92 9.45 -0.35
CA LEU A 150 -10.75 9.24 -1.19
C LEU A 150 -11.18 8.71 -2.56
N ALA A 151 -10.74 9.39 -3.60
CA ALA A 151 -10.81 8.95 -4.97
C ALA A 151 -9.45 8.36 -5.39
N PRO A 152 -9.36 7.06 -5.70
CA PRO A 152 -8.15 6.48 -6.23
C PRO A 152 -7.97 6.98 -7.68
N VAL A 153 -6.89 7.70 -7.95
CA VAL A 153 -6.58 8.24 -9.27
C VAL A 153 -5.42 7.46 -9.87
N LEU A 154 -5.71 6.68 -10.92
CA LEU A 154 -4.65 6.04 -11.71
C LEU A 154 -3.89 7.12 -12.49
N MET A 155 -2.58 7.17 -12.26
CA MET A 155 -1.64 8.06 -12.90
C MET A 155 -0.83 7.27 -13.93
N ARG A 156 -0.70 7.80 -15.15
CA ARG A 156 0.12 7.24 -16.22
C ARG A 156 1.22 8.22 -16.59
N GLY A 157 2.47 7.75 -16.61
CA GLY A 157 3.63 8.49 -17.13
C GLY A 157 4.43 7.62 -18.09
N ARG A 158 4.87 8.16 -19.23
CA ARG A 158 5.72 7.39 -20.16
C ARG A 158 7.08 7.13 -19.53
N THR A 159 7.62 5.93 -19.75
CA THR A 159 8.91 5.52 -19.20
C THR A 159 10.11 6.26 -19.79
N ASP A 160 9.97 6.82 -20.99
CA ASP A 160 11.00 7.62 -21.67
C ASP A 160 10.88 9.13 -21.42
N SER A 161 9.89 9.56 -20.64
CA SER A 161 9.65 10.97 -20.30
C SER A 161 10.29 11.37 -18.96
N ASP A 162 10.50 12.68 -18.81
CA ASP A 162 10.83 13.28 -17.51
C ASP A 162 9.58 13.39 -16.64
N LEU A 163 9.43 12.50 -15.67
CA LEU A 163 8.25 12.48 -14.79
C LEU A 163 8.28 13.55 -13.69
N THR A 164 9.32 14.37 -13.61
CA THR A 164 9.28 15.60 -12.78
C THR A 164 8.46 16.72 -13.42
N ALA A 165 8.16 16.62 -14.72
CA ALA A 165 7.29 17.55 -15.41
C ALA A 165 5.83 17.10 -15.33
N ALA A 166 4.96 17.92 -14.73
CA ALA A 166 3.53 17.64 -14.58
C ALA A 166 2.82 17.32 -15.92
N ALA A 167 3.24 17.96 -17.02
CA ALA A 167 2.69 17.73 -18.36
C ALA A 167 2.94 16.31 -18.91
N ASN A 168 3.87 15.55 -18.33
CA ASN A 168 4.15 14.17 -18.71
C ASN A 168 3.28 13.15 -17.96
N TRP A 169 2.36 13.61 -17.12
CA TRP A 169 1.40 12.78 -16.42
C TRP A 169 0.00 12.88 -17.02
N SER A 170 -0.70 11.75 -17.06
CA SER A 170 -2.14 11.68 -17.32
C SER A 170 -2.84 11.07 -16.11
N PHE A 171 -4.03 11.57 -15.78
CA PHE A 171 -4.79 11.18 -14.60
C PHE A 171 -6.13 10.58 -15.02
N ALA A 172 -6.56 9.52 -14.35
CA ALA A 172 -7.89 8.97 -14.51
C ALA A 172 -8.95 9.87 -13.87
N SER A 173 -10.21 9.71 -14.28
CA SER A 173 -11.33 10.39 -13.63
C SER A 173 -11.43 10.02 -12.14
N GLU A 174 -11.90 10.94 -11.33
CA GLU A 174 -12.06 10.76 -9.89
C GLU A 174 -13.34 9.97 -9.58
N LEU A 175 -13.28 9.06 -8.61
CA LEU A 175 -14.46 8.35 -8.08
C LEU A 175 -14.26 8.12 -6.58
N ALA A 176 -14.86 8.97 -5.73
CA ALA A 176 -14.78 8.77 -4.28
C ALA A 176 -15.72 7.66 -3.81
N PHE A 177 -15.37 7.00 -2.70
CA PHE A 177 -16.18 5.91 -2.12
C PHE A 177 -17.62 6.35 -1.85
N CYS A 178 -17.80 7.50 -1.18
CA CYS A 178 -19.12 8.01 -0.82
C CYS A 178 -20.03 8.33 -2.02
N ASP A 179 -19.46 8.56 -3.20
CA ASP A 179 -20.22 8.85 -4.42
C ASP A 179 -20.60 7.54 -5.15
N ALA A 180 -19.77 6.50 -5.02
CA ALA A 180 -19.93 5.23 -5.71
C ALA A 180 -20.80 4.21 -4.93
N VAL A 181 -20.69 4.22 -3.60
CA VAL A 181 -21.18 3.15 -2.72
C VAL A 181 -22.09 3.72 -1.63
N PRO A 182 -23.42 3.68 -1.82
CA PRO A 182 -24.37 4.05 -0.78
C PRO A 182 -24.35 3.02 0.36
N ALA A 183 -23.95 3.44 1.56
CA ALA A 183 -23.78 2.56 2.73
C ALA A 183 -25.09 1.83 3.10
N GLU A 184 -26.24 2.49 2.92
CA GLU A 184 -27.56 1.93 3.20
C GLU A 184 -27.97 0.77 2.27
N LYS A 185 -27.30 0.60 1.12
CA LYS A 185 -27.55 -0.51 0.18
C LYS A 185 -26.65 -1.72 0.40
N LEU A 186 -25.81 -1.70 1.43
CA LEU A 186 -24.90 -2.79 1.79
C LEU A 186 -25.55 -3.84 2.71
N ASP A 187 -26.86 -3.76 2.92
CA ASP A 187 -27.61 -4.74 3.69
C ASP A 187 -27.49 -6.15 3.05
N TYR A 188 -27.40 -7.18 3.89
CA TYR A 188 -27.08 -8.60 3.58
C TYR A 188 -25.60 -8.97 3.30
N PHE A 189 -24.66 -8.03 3.12
CA PHE A 189 -23.22 -8.33 3.05
C PHE A 189 -22.50 -8.15 4.40
N GLY A 190 -23.10 -7.37 5.33
CA GLY A 190 -22.52 -7.12 6.66
C GLY A 190 -21.44 -6.03 6.67
N VAL A 191 -21.54 -5.05 5.77
CA VAL A 191 -20.62 -3.89 5.68
C VAL A 191 -21.41 -2.58 5.80
N PRO A 192 -20.97 -1.61 6.62
CA PRO A 192 -19.89 -1.72 7.60
C PRO A 192 -20.25 -2.69 8.73
N PHE A 193 -19.23 -3.35 9.30
CA PHE A 193 -19.41 -4.34 10.37
C PHE A 193 -19.86 -3.70 11.69
N TYR A 194 -19.32 -2.52 11.99
CA TYR A 194 -19.80 -1.67 13.08
C TYR A 194 -20.67 -0.56 12.51
N HIS A 195 -21.64 -0.08 13.30
CA HIS A 195 -22.29 1.19 13.01
C HIS A 195 -21.21 2.27 12.85
N ALA A 196 -21.33 3.10 11.82
CA ALA A 196 -20.44 4.21 11.56
C ALA A 196 -21.27 5.45 11.19
N ASP A 197 -20.85 6.62 11.66
CA ASP A 197 -21.39 7.89 11.19
C ASP A 197 -20.80 8.20 9.80
N SER A 198 -21.55 8.88 8.94
CA SER A 198 -21.10 9.16 7.56
C SER A 198 -20.10 10.32 7.47
N GLN A 199 -19.96 11.12 8.51
CA GLN A 199 -19.14 12.34 8.53
C GLN A 199 -18.12 12.34 9.67
N ARG A 200 -18.23 11.45 10.66
CA ARG A 200 -17.39 11.51 11.86
C ARG A 200 -16.80 10.16 12.24
N TYR A 201 -15.63 10.25 12.88
CA TYR A 201 -15.06 9.14 13.65
C TYR A 201 -15.87 8.93 14.93
N ILE A 202 -16.36 7.71 15.18
CA ILE A 202 -17.17 7.41 16.38
C ILE A 202 -16.54 6.30 17.23
N ASP A 203 -16.63 6.41 18.55
CA ASP A 203 -16.16 5.36 19.46
C ASP A 203 -17.18 4.22 19.57
N ILE A 204 -16.73 3.00 19.22
CA ILE A 204 -17.50 1.75 19.39
C ILE A 204 -17.37 1.21 20.82
N ALA A 205 -16.21 1.44 21.43
CA ALA A 205 -15.92 1.22 22.84
C ALA A 205 -14.88 2.27 23.30
N PRO A 206 -14.63 2.46 24.61
CA PRO A 206 -13.68 3.46 25.09
C PRO A 206 -12.29 3.31 24.43
N ASN A 207 -11.82 4.36 23.73
CA ASN A 207 -10.58 4.38 22.96
C ASN A 207 -10.54 3.41 21.74
N ARG A 208 -11.71 3.05 21.21
CA ARG A 208 -11.88 2.07 20.10
C ARG A 208 -12.85 2.64 19.07
N GLY A 209 -12.38 3.51 18.19
CA GLY A 209 -13.27 4.16 17.25
C GLY A 209 -13.24 3.62 15.82
N CYS A 210 -14.33 3.86 15.10
CA CYS A 210 -14.53 3.50 13.71
C CYS A 210 -14.69 4.76 12.85
N ALA A 211 -13.88 4.87 11.80
CA ALA A 211 -14.12 5.84 10.72
C ALA A 211 -15.27 5.35 9.80
N PRO A 212 -15.90 6.24 9.01
CA PRO A 212 -16.87 5.85 7.99
C PRO A 212 -16.30 4.80 7.04
N ALA A 213 -17.16 3.97 6.44
CA ALA A 213 -16.72 2.98 5.46
C ALA A 213 -16.00 3.65 4.28
N GLY A 214 -14.94 3.00 3.77
CA GLY A 214 -14.14 3.56 2.71
C GLY A 214 -13.11 2.60 2.12
N TRP A 215 -12.31 3.11 1.19
CA TRP A 215 -11.18 2.42 0.59
C TRP A 215 -9.93 3.30 0.61
N LEU A 216 -8.75 2.68 0.58
CA LEU A 216 -7.46 3.38 0.52
C LEU A 216 -6.31 2.42 0.18
N GLU A 217 -5.08 2.91 0.12
CA GLU A 217 -3.85 2.13 -0.09
C GLU A 217 -3.91 1.26 -1.37
N THR A 218 -4.26 1.92 -2.48
CA THR A 218 -4.56 1.29 -3.77
C THR A 218 -3.35 0.68 -4.49
N ASN A 219 -3.45 -0.60 -4.86
CA ASN A 219 -2.56 -1.32 -5.78
C ASN A 219 -3.18 -1.36 -7.19
N VAL A 220 -2.35 -1.41 -8.23
CA VAL A 220 -2.76 -1.56 -9.63
C VAL A 220 -2.57 -3.01 -10.06
N VAL A 221 -3.59 -3.61 -10.67
CA VAL A 221 -3.56 -4.99 -11.16
C VAL A 221 -4.11 -5.04 -12.59
N GLN A 222 -3.42 -5.74 -13.50
CA GLN A 222 -4.02 -6.20 -14.75
C GLN A 222 -4.16 -7.71 -14.71
N PHE A 223 -5.29 -8.23 -15.19
CA PHE A 223 -5.49 -9.66 -15.39
C PHE A 223 -4.92 -10.07 -16.73
N VAL A 224 -4.00 -11.03 -16.71
CA VAL A 224 -3.21 -11.43 -17.88
C VAL A 224 -3.51 -12.84 -18.37
N ASP A 225 -4.23 -13.64 -17.57
CA ASP A 225 -4.77 -14.92 -18.02
C ASP A 225 -5.98 -14.67 -18.93
N GLN A 226 -5.91 -15.16 -20.16
CA GLN A 226 -6.97 -15.03 -21.17
C GLN A 226 -8.28 -15.71 -20.77
N ASN A 227 -8.23 -16.64 -19.82
CA ASN A 227 -9.40 -17.33 -19.29
C ASN A 227 -10.03 -16.60 -18.08
N HIS A 228 -9.40 -15.51 -17.62
CA HIS A 228 -9.95 -14.72 -16.53
C HIS A 228 -11.18 -13.93 -17.02
N GLU A 229 -12.26 -13.94 -16.24
CA GLU A 229 -13.54 -13.29 -16.61
C GLU A 229 -13.37 -11.80 -16.95
N TRP A 230 -12.43 -11.13 -16.28
CA TRP A 230 -12.10 -9.71 -16.49
C TRP A 230 -10.81 -9.48 -17.26
N TYR A 231 -10.38 -10.46 -18.05
CA TYR A 231 -9.28 -10.29 -18.99
C TYR A 231 -9.65 -9.27 -20.06
N ASP A 232 -8.73 -8.33 -20.31
CA ASP A 232 -8.85 -7.38 -21.40
C ASP A 232 -7.76 -7.65 -22.45
N PRO A 233 -8.12 -8.13 -23.65
CA PRO A 233 -7.15 -8.46 -24.69
C PRO A 233 -6.34 -7.26 -25.19
N ASP A 234 -6.86 -6.04 -25.04
CA ASP A 234 -6.15 -4.82 -25.44
C ASP A 234 -5.24 -4.27 -24.32
N GLY A 235 -5.29 -4.87 -23.13
CA GLY A 235 -4.50 -4.43 -21.96
C GLY A 235 -4.79 -2.99 -21.55
N ARG A 236 -6.03 -2.52 -21.74
CA ARG A 236 -6.48 -1.14 -21.46
C ARG A 236 -7.29 -1.03 -20.17
N THR A 237 -7.57 -2.15 -19.52
CA THR A 237 -8.28 -2.23 -18.26
C THR A 237 -7.29 -2.47 -17.12
N PHE A 238 -7.37 -1.63 -16.10
CA PHE A 238 -6.59 -1.70 -14.88
C PHE A 238 -7.54 -1.79 -13.70
N HIS A 239 -7.29 -2.74 -12.80
CA HIS A 239 -8.07 -2.90 -11.58
C HIS A 239 -7.35 -2.23 -10.42
N LEU A 240 -8.13 -1.51 -9.62
CA LEU A 240 -7.70 -0.78 -8.44
C LEU A 240 -8.00 -1.67 -7.23
N TRP A 241 -6.98 -2.36 -6.71
CA TRP A 241 -7.09 -3.26 -5.57
C TRP A 241 -6.75 -2.53 -4.28
N MET A 242 -7.74 -2.31 -3.43
CA MET A 242 -7.65 -1.34 -2.33
C MET A 242 -7.85 -2.01 -0.99
N ARG A 243 -7.21 -1.48 0.06
CA ARG A 243 -7.60 -1.78 1.43
C ARG A 243 -9.05 -1.39 1.64
N ALA A 244 -9.85 -2.32 2.16
CA ALA A 244 -11.23 -2.05 2.54
C ALA A 244 -11.30 -1.64 4.02
N HIS A 245 -11.71 -0.40 4.29
CA HIS A 245 -12.03 0.04 5.64
C HIS A 245 -13.52 -0.17 5.89
N THR A 246 -13.88 -1.37 6.35
CA THR A 246 -15.27 -1.78 6.58
C THR A 246 -15.59 -2.06 8.05
N GLY A 247 -14.59 -1.98 8.93
CA GLY A 247 -14.66 -2.48 10.31
C GLY A 247 -14.50 -4.01 10.44
N GLY A 248 -14.58 -4.75 9.34
CA GLY A 248 -14.34 -6.20 9.26
C GLY A 248 -12.93 -6.56 8.78
N SER A 249 -12.70 -7.86 8.54
CA SER A 249 -11.45 -8.42 8.01
C SER A 249 -11.68 -9.31 6.78
N GLY A 250 -10.65 -9.50 5.95
CA GLY A 250 -10.65 -10.51 4.87
C GLY A 250 -11.18 -10.05 3.52
N TYR A 251 -11.47 -8.74 3.36
CA TYR A 251 -11.91 -8.16 2.09
C TYR A 251 -11.02 -7.01 1.67
N ALA A 252 -10.76 -6.92 0.36
CA ALA A 252 -10.28 -5.73 -0.31
C ALA A 252 -11.47 -5.03 -1.02
N ALA A 253 -11.29 -3.77 -1.36
CA ALA A 253 -12.19 -3.05 -2.25
C ALA A 253 -11.64 -3.06 -3.68
N ILE A 254 -12.53 -3.05 -4.68
CA ILE A 254 -12.17 -3.06 -6.10
C ILE A 254 -12.92 -1.98 -6.88
N ALA A 255 -12.19 -1.31 -7.75
CA ALA A 255 -12.71 -0.51 -8.86
C ALA A 255 -11.89 -0.83 -10.11
N LYS A 256 -12.26 -0.26 -11.26
CA LYS A 256 -11.46 -0.37 -12.48
C LYS A 256 -11.29 0.96 -13.17
N VAL A 257 -10.25 1.03 -13.99
CA VAL A 257 -9.98 2.12 -14.93
C VAL A 257 -9.88 1.53 -16.32
N THR A 258 -10.63 2.10 -17.26
CA THR A 258 -10.52 1.77 -18.69
C THR A 258 -9.88 2.92 -19.43
N GLU A 259 -8.87 2.60 -20.24
CA GLU A 259 -8.18 3.53 -21.14
C GLU A 259 -8.77 3.46 -22.55
N ASP A 260 -9.27 4.58 -23.08
CA ASP A 260 -9.79 4.63 -24.45
C ASP A 260 -8.67 4.69 -25.51
N ARG A 261 -9.05 4.77 -26.79
CA ARG A 261 -8.08 4.86 -27.91
C ARG A 261 -7.29 6.17 -27.94
N ASN A 262 -7.83 7.23 -27.34
CA ASN A 262 -7.17 8.53 -27.22
C ASN A 262 -6.30 8.63 -25.95
N GLY A 263 -6.28 7.57 -25.14
CA GLY A 263 -5.52 7.51 -23.90
C GLY A 263 -6.22 8.19 -22.72
N ALA A 264 -7.51 8.54 -22.82
CA ALA A 264 -8.29 9.02 -21.70
C ALA A 264 -8.63 7.85 -20.76
N MET A 265 -8.47 8.07 -19.45
CA MET A 265 -8.65 7.05 -18.43
C MET A 265 -9.90 7.36 -17.59
N THR A 266 -10.84 6.43 -17.53
CA THR A 266 -12.10 6.57 -16.78
C THR A 266 -12.18 5.55 -15.66
N THR A 267 -12.41 6.00 -14.43
CA THR A 267 -12.60 5.16 -13.24
C THR A 267 -14.08 4.82 -13.04
N LEU A 268 -14.39 3.55 -12.80
CA LEU A 268 -15.74 3.04 -12.54
C LEU A 268 -15.72 1.81 -11.61
N LEU A 269 -16.88 1.45 -11.07
CA LEU A 269 -17.04 0.16 -10.38
C LEU A 269 -17.08 -0.99 -11.40
N GLU A 270 -16.55 -2.15 -11.03
CA GLU A 270 -16.61 -3.34 -11.86
C GLU A 270 -18.00 -4.00 -11.79
N THR A 271 -18.36 -4.72 -12.84
CA THR A 271 -19.59 -5.49 -13.00
C THR A 271 -19.26 -6.98 -13.09
N VAL A 272 -19.89 -7.78 -12.23
CA VAL A 272 -19.79 -9.25 -12.29
C VAL A 272 -20.72 -9.80 -13.39
N PRO A 273 -20.57 -11.07 -13.84
CA PRO A 273 -21.33 -11.64 -14.96
C PRO A 273 -22.86 -11.55 -14.84
N SER A 274 -23.39 -11.47 -13.61
CA SER A 274 -24.82 -11.26 -13.35
C SER A 274 -25.33 -9.85 -13.70
N GLY A 275 -24.46 -8.93 -14.13
CA GLY A 275 -24.78 -7.52 -14.37
C GLY A 275 -24.79 -6.66 -13.10
N LYS A 276 -24.51 -7.24 -11.93
CA LYS A 276 -24.41 -6.50 -10.66
C LYS A 276 -23.04 -5.85 -10.50
N ARG A 277 -23.00 -4.71 -9.82
CA ARG A 277 -21.74 -4.05 -9.44
C ARG A 277 -21.08 -4.81 -8.28
N VAL A 278 -19.75 -4.86 -8.29
CA VAL A 278 -18.94 -5.40 -7.20
C VAL A 278 -18.04 -4.30 -6.63
N VAL A 279 -17.91 -4.30 -5.30
CA VAL A 279 -17.10 -3.33 -4.55
C VAL A 279 -16.13 -4.04 -3.63
N PHE A 280 -16.52 -5.18 -3.04
CA PHE A 280 -15.70 -5.92 -2.10
C PHE A 280 -15.39 -7.32 -2.63
N VAL A 281 -14.14 -7.74 -2.50
CA VAL A 281 -13.61 -9.02 -2.97
C VAL A 281 -12.79 -9.70 -1.88
N PRO A 282 -12.81 -11.03 -1.76
CA PRO A 282 -11.99 -11.74 -0.79
C PRO A 282 -10.50 -11.41 -0.96
N CYS A 283 -9.85 -11.05 0.14
CA CYS A 283 -8.42 -10.74 0.16
C CYS A 283 -7.87 -10.95 1.58
N PRO A 284 -7.01 -11.96 1.81
CA PRO A 284 -6.38 -12.18 3.10
C PRO A 284 -5.65 -10.92 3.57
N GLY A 285 -6.04 -10.37 4.73
CA GLY A 285 -5.45 -9.14 5.26
C GLY A 285 -5.88 -7.84 4.57
N GLY A 286 -6.89 -7.88 3.69
CA GLY A 286 -7.37 -6.73 2.91
C GLY A 286 -7.93 -5.56 3.73
N GLN A 287 -8.18 -5.75 5.02
CA GLN A 287 -8.56 -4.68 5.96
C GLN A 287 -7.38 -3.79 6.40
N MET A 288 -6.16 -4.17 6.02
CA MET A 288 -4.89 -3.50 6.32
C MET A 288 -4.14 -3.19 5.03
N LYS A 289 -3.10 -2.35 5.10
CA LYS A 289 -2.20 -2.17 3.95
C LYS A 289 -1.62 -3.52 3.54
N PHE A 290 -1.74 -3.82 2.26
CA PHE A 290 -1.11 -4.96 1.60
C PHE A 290 -0.37 -4.48 0.34
N HIS A 291 0.45 -5.35 -0.21
CA HIS A 291 1.18 -5.08 -1.45
C HIS A 291 1.04 -6.29 -2.38
N ILE A 292 0.78 -6.03 -3.66
CA ILE A 292 0.66 -7.06 -4.70
C ILE A 292 1.79 -6.89 -5.72
N LEU A 293 2.42 -8.00 -6.08
CA LEU A 293 3.34 -8.07 -7.21
C LEU A 293 2.86 -9.15 -8.16
N TYR A 294 3.08 -8.93 -9.45
CA TYR A 294 2.94 -9.98 -10.44
C TYR A 294 4.32 -10.51 -10.80
N ASP A 295 4.48 -11.83 -10.73
CA ASP A 295 5.70 -12.53 -11.12
C ASP A 295 5.57 -13.05 -12.55
N GLU A 296 6.15 -12.33 -13.50
CA GLU A 296 6.14 -12.67 -14.93
C GLU A 296 6.63 -14.09 -15.23
N ARG A 297 7.55 -14.63 -14.41
CA ARG A 297 8.13 -15.95 -14.65
C ARG A 297 7.14 -17.08 -14.36
N THR A 298 6.44 -17.01 -13.23
CA THR A 298 5.48 -18.06 -12.83
C THR A 298 4.05 -17.72 -13.24
N ARG A 299 3.81 -16.48 -13.68
CA ARG A 299 2.49 -15.92 -13.94
C ARG A 299 1.57 -15.97 -12.73
N LEU A 300 2.13 -15.65 -11.56
CA LEU A 300 1.41 -15.63 -10.29
C LEU A 300 1.40 -14.22 -9.70
N TYR A 301 0.30 -13.88 -9.06
CA TYR A 301 0.22 -12.75 -8.16
C TYR A 301 0.72 -13.17 -6.79
N TRP A 302 1.59 -12.37 -6.20
CA TRP A 302 2.06 -12.51 -4.83
C TRP A 302 1.44 -11.41 -3.98
N LEU A 303 0.98 -11.77 -2.79
CA LEU A 303 0.33 -10.88 -1.82
C LEU A 303 1.06 -10.97 -0.48
N ILE A 304 1.64 -9.87 -0.03
CA ILE A 304 2.10 -9.69 1.35
C ILE A 304 1.08 -8.85 2.09
N SER A 305 0.56 -9.38 3.20
CA SER A 305 -0.44 -8.70 4.01
C SER A 305 -0.26 -9.00 5.49
N THR A 306 -1.05 -8.31 6.32
CA THR A 306 -1.07 -8.55 7.76
C THR A 306 -2.14 -9.61 8.08
N GLN A 307 -1.76 -10.63 8.86
CA GLN A 307 -2.70 -11.68 9.26
C GLN A 307 -3.61 -11.18 10.38
N ALA A 308 -4.92 -11.34 10.20
CA ALA A 308 -5.89 -11.27 11.30
C ALA A 308 -6.04 -12.65 11.94
N THR A 309 -5.91 -12.73 13.26
CA THR A 309 -6.09 -13.96 14.04
C THR A 309 -7.23 -13.83 15.05
N ASP A 310 -7.60 -12.59 15.40
CA ASP A 310 -8.59 -12.31 16.43
C ASP A 310 -9.41 -11.04 16.10
N SER A 311 -10.11 -11.05 14.96
CA SER A 311 -10.96 -9.93 14.51
C SER A 311 -12.38 -9.96 15.07
N MET A 312 -12.77 -11.03 15.78
CA MET A 312 -14.12 -11.22 16.33
C MET A 312 -14.19 -11.05 17.85
N THR A 313 -13.07 -10.84 18.54
CA THR A 313 -13.11 -10.42 19.95
C THR A 313 -13.87 -9.09 20.06
N ARG A 314 -14.79 -9.01 21.02
CA ARG A 314 -15.55 -7.78 21.26
C ARG A 314 -14.61 -6.61 21.55
N ALA A 315 -14.88 -5.44 20.97
CA ALA A 315 -14.02 -4.27 21.11
C ALA A 315 -13.77 -3.85 22.57
N ASP A 316 -14.75 -4.02 23.46
CA ASP A 316 -14.66 -3.74 24.91
C ASP A 316 -13.86 -4.79 25.70
N ARG A 317 -13.44 -5.88 25.05
CA ARG A 317 -12.66 -6.98 25.64
C ARG A 317 -11.24 -7.08 25.09
N LEU A 318 -10.88 -6.22 24.14
CA LEU A 318 -9.52 -6.19 23.60
C LEU A 318 -8.51 -5.78 24.68
N PRO A 319 -7.36 -6.47 24.76
CA PRO A 319 -6.22 -6.04 25.58
C PRO A 319 -5.82 -4.57 25.32
N PRO A 320 -5.33 -3.84 26.33
CA PRO A 320 -4.96 -2.42 26.19
C PRO A 320 -3.89 -2.14 25.12
N ASP A 321 -2.99 -3.08 24.86
CA ASP A 321 -1.90 -2.97 23.90
C ASP A 321 -2.31 -3.29 22.45
N ARG A 322 -3.49 -3.88 22.22
CA ARG A 322 -4.09 -3.98 20.89
C ARG A 322 -4.41 -2.58 20.39
N TYR A 323 -4.17 -2.31 19.10
CA TYR A 323 -4.46 -1.01 18.51
C TYR A 323 -5.87 -0.95 17.94
N ASN A 324 -6.64 0.06 18.36
CA ASN A 324 -7.95 0.38 17.82
C ASN A 324 -8.91 -0.84 17.80
N LEU A 325 -9.68 -1.06 16.72
CA LEU A 325 -10.66 -2.13 16.58
C LEU A 325 -10.03 -3.53 16.38
N PRO A 326 -10.77 -4.63 16.63
CA PRO A 326 -10.23 -6.00 16.54
C PRO A 326 -9.60 -6.34 15.19
N ASN A 327 -10.16 -5.83 14.10
CA ASN A 327 -9.68 -6.02 12.73
C ASN A 327 -8.34 -5.32 12.41
N ASN A 328 -7.77 -4.54 13.33
CA ASN A 328 -6.50 -3.80 13.18
C ASN A 328 -5.28 -4.51 13.80
N GLU A 329 -5.32 -5.84 13.93
CA GLU A 329 -4.17 -6.63 14.38
C GLU A 329 -2.97 -6.48 13.44
N ARG A 330 -1.77 -6.27 14.00
CA ARG A 330 -0.55 -5.87 13.25
C ARG A 330 0.66 -6.77 13.49
N THR A 331 0.46 -7.89 14.16
CA THR A 331 1.56 -8.65 14.77
C THR A 331 2.32 -9.52 13.77
N ARG A 332 1.68 -9.93 12.66
CA ARG A 332 2.19 -10.99 11.78
C ARG A 332 2.05 -10.63 10.30
N LEU A 333 3.12 -10.85 9.54
CA LEU A 333 3.10 -10.80 8.09
C LEU A 333 2.85 -12.19 7.50
N GLN A 334 2.00 -12.26 6.48
CA GLN A 334 1.66 -13.48 5.76
C GLN A 334 1.85 -13.29 4.25
N LEU A 335 2.35 -14.33 3.59
CA LEU A 335 2.55 -14.37 2.15
C LEU A 335 1.55 -15.33 1.51
N HIS A 336 0.96 -14.90 0.39
CA HIS A 336 0.09 -15.70 -0.44
C HIS A 336 0.51 -15.61 -1.91
N PHE A 337 0.12 -16.61 -2.69
CA PHE A 337 0.18 -16.57 -4.15
C PHE A 337 -1.21 -16.84 -4.74
N SER A 338 -1.46 -16.40 -5.98
CA SER A 338 -2.70 -16.64 -6.70
C SER A 338 -2.48 -16.63 -8.21
N THR A 339 -3.24 -17.44 -8.94
CA THR A 339 -3.26 -17.42 -10.41
C THR A 339 -4.19 -16.34 -10.97
N ASN A 340 -5.18 -15.90 -10.19
CA ASN A 340 -6.26 -15.00 -10.63
C ASN A 340 -6.46 -13.77 -9.73
N CYS A 341 -5.62 -13.57 -8.71
CA CYS A 341 -5.71 -12.46 -7.74
C CYS A 341 -6.99 -12.48 -6.87
N PHE A 342 -7.74 -13.58 -6.89
CA PHE A 342 -8.96 -13.81 -6.12
C PHE A 342 -8.80 -14.99 -5.15
N ASP A 343 -8.37 -16.11 -5.69
CA ASP A 343 -8.16 -17.36 -4.96
C ASP A 343 -6.73 -17.37 -4.44
N TRP A 344 -6.57 -16.95 -3.19
CA TRP A 344 -5.28 -16.81 -2.54
C TRP A 344 -4.87 -18.09 -1.81
N CYS A 345 -3.79 -18.71 -2.26
CA CYS A 345 -3.13 -19.83 -1.60
C CYS A 345 -2.13 -19.33 -0.56
N PHE A 346 -2.17 -19.88 0.65
CA PHE A 346 -1.28 -19.48 1.75
C PHE A 346 0.12 -20.08 1.56
N ALA A 347 1.13 -19.22 1.38
CA ALA A 347 2.52 -19.64 1.21
C ALA A 347 3.26 -19.80 2.56
N GLY A 348 2.91 -18.98 3.56
CA GLY A 348 3.49 -19.05 4.90
C GLY A 348 3.47 -17.72 5.64
N LEU A 349 3.85 -17.74 6.92
CA LEU A 349 4.11 -16.51 7.69
C LEU A 349 5.54 -16.03 7.43
N VAL A 350 5.70 -14.76 7.09
CA VAL A 350 7.02 -14.19 6.81
C VAL A 350 7.76 -13.88 8.11
N ALA A 351 7.14 -13.09 8.97
CA ALA A 351 7.72 -12.64 10.23
C ALA A 351 6.60 -12.38 11.26
N ALA A 352 6.92 -12.50 12.55
CA ALA A 352 5.96 -12.32 13.62
C ALA A 352 6.57 -11.64 14.86
N GLY A 353 5.80 -10.71 15.45
CA GLY A 353 6.09 -10.17 16.77
C GLY A 353 5.65 -11.09 17.91
N SER A 354 6.30 -10.97 19.06
CA SER A 354 5.89 -11.67 20.29
C SER A 354 4.73 -10.95 21.02
N THR A 355 4.55 -9.65 20.79
CA THR A 355 3.51 -8.81 21.39
C THR A 355 2.86 -7.89 20.35
N ALA A 356 1.74 -7.25 20.68
CA ALA A 356 1.09 -6.32 19.76
C ALA A 356 2.02 -5.14 19.36
N LYS A 357 2.83 -4.63 20.29
CA LYS A 357 3.82 -3.57 20.03
C LYS A 357 4.93 -4.01 19.10
N GLN A 358 5.29 -5.29 19.10
CA GLN A 358 6.28 -5.87 18.21
C GLN A 358 5.70 -6.11 16.81
N SER A 359 4.93 -5.16 16.28
CA SER A 359 4.20 -5.32 15.03
C SER A 359 5.11 -5.58 13.83
N ARG A 360 4.55 -6.22 12.81
CA ARG A 360 5.10 -6.46 11.48
C ARG A 360 3.97 -6.20 10.49
N HIS A 361 3.93 -5.01 9.90
CA HIS A 361 2.82 -4.62 9.02
C HIS A 361 3.26 -3.60 7.96
N TYR A 362 2.31 -3.15 7.14
CA TYR A 362 2.50 -2.08 6.14
C TYR A 362 3.59 -2.37 5.12
N ALA A 363 3.76 -3.65 4.78
CA ALA A 363 4.88 -4.12 3.99
C ALA A 363 4.91 -3.55 2.56
N ALA A 364 6.11 -3.48 2.01
CA ALA A 364 6.39 -3.32 0.58
C ALA A 364 7.32 -4.45 0.17
N MET A 365 7.20 -4.93 -1.08
CA MET A 365 8.02 -6.04 -1.56
C MET A 365 8.57 -5.80 -2.96
N ALA A 366 9.70 -6.44 -3.25
CA ALA A 366 10.36 -6.44 -4.55
C ALA A 366 10.95 -7.83 -4.85
N ILE A 367 10.76 -8.31 -6.08
CA ILE A 367 11.39 -9.55 -6.56
C ILE A 367 12.85 -9.24 -6.97
N ASP A 368 13.81 -10.02 -6.47
CA ASP A 368 15.22 -9.94 -6.82
C ASP A 368 15.76 -11.33 -7.17
N GLY A 369 15.72 -11.67 -8.45
CA GLY A 369 16.10 -12.99 -8.94
C GLY A 369 15.18 -14.07 -8.39
N GLU A 370 15.74 -15.00 -7.61
CA GLU A 370 15.00 -16.09 -6.94
C GLU A 370 14.38 -15.68 -5.60
N ASP A 371 14.76 -14.53 -5.05
CA ASP A 371 14.38 -14.13 -3.71
C ASP A 371 13.32 -13.02 -3.73
N LEU A 372 12.53 -12.95 -2.67
CA LEU A 372 11.54 -11.88 -2.45
C LEU A 372 11.98 -11.05 -1.25
N HIS A 373 12.27 -9.77 -1.50
CA HIS A 373 12.67 -8.81 -0.47
C HIS A 373 11.46 -8.05 0.05
N ILE A 374 11.40 -7.85 1.37
CA ILE A 374 10.25 -7.25 2.05
C ILE A 374 10.74 -6.20 3.04
N LEU A 375 10.21 -4.98 2.94
CA LEU A 375 10.28 -4.00 4.02
C LEU A 375 9.01 -4.04 4.85
N SER A 376 9.12 -3.83 6.16
CA SER A 376 7.97 -3.74 7.06
C SER A 376 8.10 -2.57 8.04
N ARG A 377 6.99 -1.88 8.31
CA ARG A 377 6.87 -1.06 9.51
C ARG A 377 6.84 -2.01 10.70
N SER A 378 7.79 -1.81 11.59
CA SER A 378 8.05 -2.75 12.68
C SER A 378 8.24 -2.05 14.02
N GLY A 379 7.89 -2.77 15.08
CA GLY A 379 8.09 -2.34 16.45
C GLY A 379 8.89 -3.34 17.28
N ASP A 380 9.49 -2.83 18.36
CA ASP A 380 9.98 -3.61 19.49
C ASP A 380 9.21 -3.22 20.78
N GLU A 381 9.68 -3.67 21.94
CA GLU A 381 9.03 -3.34 23.23
C GLU A 381 8.99 -1.82 23.52
N ARG A 382 9.91 -1.05 22.92
CA ARG A 382 10.00 0.41 23.07
C ARG A 382 9.08 1.16 22.11
N ALA A 383 8.47 0.47 21.14
CA ALA A 383 7.53 1.08 20.21
C ALA A 383 6.40 1.80 20.97
N PHE A 384 5.97 2.94 20.44
CA PHE A 384 4.89 3.73 21.03
C PHE A 384 3.59 2.92 21.10
N SER A 385 3.24 2.23 20.01
CA SER A 385 2.06 1.35 19.95
C SER A 385 2.22 0.29 18.85
N ALA A 386 1.27 -0.64 18.74
CA ALA A 386 1.22 -1.61 17.64
C ALA A 386 1.09 -0.97 16.24
N HIS A 387 0.64 0.29 16.17
CA HIS A 387 0.56 1.06 14.91
C HIS A 387 1.81 1.91 14.65
N ASN A 388 2.34 2.48 15.73
CA ASN A 388 3.44 3.45 15.71
C ASN A 388 4.75 2.72 16.04
N GLY A 389 5.25 2.00 15.04
CA GLY A 389 6.52 1.27 15.11
C GLY A 389 7.74 2.20 15.16
N ASN A 390 8.84 1.72 15.72
CA ASN A 390 10.08 2.47 15.92
C ASN A 390 11.22 2.08 14.98
N PHE A 391 11.03 1.14 14.06
CA PHE A 391 12.02 0.82 13.01
C PHE A 391 11.38 0.29 11.73
N ILE A 392 12.16 0.29 10.65
CA ILE A 392 11.82 -0.40 9.40
C ILE A 392 12.73 -1.63 9.27
N SER A 393 12.13 -2.82 9.20
CA SER A 393 12.85 -4.08 9.00
C SER A 393 12.89 -4.49 7.53
N PHE A 394 14.01 -5.08 7.11
CA PHE A 394 14.22 -5.72 5.83
C PHE A 394 14.34 -7.23 6.00
N HIS A 395 13.53 -7.98 5.24
CA HIS A 395 13.45 -9.44 5.27
C HIS A 395 13.68 -10.00 3.87
N THR A 396 14.20 -11.22 3.78
CA THR A 396 14.38 -11.94 2.51
C THR A 396 13.77 -13.32 2.60
N VAL A 397 12.70 -13.56 1.83
CA VAL A 397 12.16 -14.90 1.60
C VAL A 397 12.95 -15.52 0.46
N LYS A 398 13.82 -16.48 0.78
CA LYS A 398 14.69 -17.11 -0.21
C LYS A 398 13.91 -18.08 -1.09
N ARG A 399 14.21 -18.10 -2.40
CA ARG A 399 13.60 -19.01 -3.38
C ARG A 399 12.07 -19.07 -3.24
N PHE A 400 11.43 -17.92 -3.13
CA PHE A 400 10.00 -17.81 -2.75
C PHE A 400 9.06 -18.60 -3.68
N ARG A 401 9.46 -18.82 -4.94
CA ARG A 401 8.70 -19.64 -5.91
C ARG A 401 8.61 -21.12 -5.55
N GLU A 402 9.52 -21.64 -4.72
CA GLU A 402 9.46 -23.02 -4.20
C GLU A 402 8.31 -23.22 -3.20
N LEU A 403 7.65 -22.13 -2.76
CA LEU A 403 6.48 -22.17 -1.88
C LEU A 403 5.17 -22.49 -2.62
N VAL A 404 5.18 -22.52 -3.95
CA VAL A 404 4.01 -22.82 -4.79
C VAL A 404 3.77 -24.33 -4.82
N TYR A 405 2.51 -24.76 -4.66
CA TYR A 405 2.11 -26.16 -4.58
C TYR A 405 0.91 -26.49 -5.46
#